data_AF-A0A968A230-F1
#
_entry.id   AF-A0A968A230-F1
#
_cell.length_a   1.000
_cell.length_b   1.000
_cell.length_c   1.000
_cell.angle_alpha   90.00
_cell.angle_beta   90.00
_cell.angle_gamma   90.00
#
_symmetry.space_group_name_H-M   'P 1'
#
loop_
_entity.id
_entity.type
_entity.pdbx_description
1 polymer ?
#
loop_
_entity_poly.entity_id
_entity_poly.type
_entity_poly.pdbx_seq_one_letter_code
_entity_poly.pdbx_strand_id
1 'polypeptide(L)'
;IVLESTTYPGTTREILLPKLTENSGLEVGEDFFLAFSPERVDPGREDWTTYNTPKVIGGITPACSEIASFWYEQAIKTVVP
;
A
#
# COMPACT_ATOMS: atom_id res chain seq x y z
N ILE A 1 4.68 5.45 1.84
CA ILE A 1 3.73 5.19 2.95
C ILE A 1 2.70 4.19 2.43
N VAL A 2 2.52 3.06 3.12
CA VAL A 2 1.50 2.09 2.76
C VAL A 2 0.60 1.84 3.96
N LEU A 3 -0.71 2.05 3.79
CA LEU A 3 -1.69 1.68 4.81
C LEU A 3 -2.03 0.20 4.65
N GLU A 4 -1.66 -0.62 5.63
CA GLU A 4 -1.98 -2.06 5.63
C GLU A 4 -3.15 -2.43 6.55
N SER A 5 -3.43 -1.59 7.55
CA SER A 5 -4.53 -1.81 8.49
C SER A 5 -5.87 -1.83 7.76
N THR A 6 -6.70 -2.83 8.07
CA THR A 6 -8.07 -2.92 7.58
C THR A 6 -8.85 -1.66 7.94
N THR A 7 -9.48 -1.09 6.93
CA THR A 7 -10.27 0.13 7.06
C THR A 7 -11.37 0.17 6.00
N TYR A 8 -12.21 1.18 6.03
CA TYR A 8 -13.30 1.33 5.07
C TYR A 8 -12.80 1.92 3.74
N PRO A 9 -13.50 1.66 2.61
CA PRO A 9 -13.13 2.26 1.33
C PRO A 9 -13.11 3.79 1.42
N GLY A 10 -11.99 4.40 1.01
CA GLY A 10 -11.84 5.86 1.02
C GLY A 10 -10.83 6.37 2.04
N THR A 11 -10.53 5.66 3.14
CA THR A 11 -9.66 6.16 4.23
C THR A 11 -8.30 6.67 3.74
N THR A 12 -7.63 5.96 2.82
CA THR A 12 -6.33 6.41 2.28
C THR A 12 -6.44 7.74 1.52
N ARG A 13 -7.54 7.95 0.78
CA ARG A 13 -7.76 9.14 -0.05
C ARG A 13 -8.42 10.30 0.71
N GLU A 14 -9.33 10.00 1.62
CA GLU A 14 -10.19 10.98 2.29
C GLU A 14 -9.64 11.41 3.66
N ILE A 15 -8.81 10.58 4.29
CA ILE A 15 -8.24 10.87 5.62
C ILE A 15 -6.72 11.02 5.54
N LEU A 16 -6.01 9.99 5.07
CA LEU A 16 -4.54 10.01 5.11
C LEU A 16 -3.94 11.03 4.16
N LEU A 17 -4.40 11.05 2.90
CA LEU A 17 -3.90 11.99 1.91
C LEU A 17 -4.04 13.45 2.38
N PRO A 18 -5.23 13.96 2.79
CA PRO A 18 -5.35 15.32 3.30
C PRO A 18 -4.46 15.59 4.50
N LYS A 19 -4.39 14.67 5.48
CA LYS A 19 -3.52 14.85 6.65
C LYS A 19 -2.04 14.97 6.32
N LEU A 20 -1.59 14.35 5.22
CA LEU A 20 -0.21 14.39 4.77
C LEU A 20 0.08 15.62 3.88
N THR A 21 -0.94 16.22 3.25
CA THR A 21 -0.76 17.33 2.30
C THR A 21 -1.17 18.70 2.86
N GLU A 22 -2.17 18.79 3.74
CA GLU A 22 -2.89 20.03 4.09
C GLU A 22 -2.01 21.14 4.70
N ASN A 23 -0.81 20.84 5.20
CA ASN A 23 0.13 21.84 5.71
C ASN A 23 1.60 21.51 5.41
N SER A 24 1.87 20.54 4.54
CA SER A 24 3.25 20.09 4.27
C SER A 24 3.85 20.75 3.04
N GLY A 25 3.02 21.17 2.09
CA GLY A 25 3.47 21.61 0.76
C GLY A 25 4.00 20.47 -0.12
N LEU A 26 3.83 19.22 0.30
CA LEU A 26 4.30 18.03 -0.43
C LEU A 26 3.25 17.54 -1.42
N GLU A 27 3.71 17.11 -2.59
CA GLU A 27 2.89 16.53 -3.65
C GLU A 27 2.97 15.00 -3.67
N VAL A 28 1.79 14.35 -3.66
CA VAL A 28 1.70 12.89 -3.69
C VAL A 28 2.03 12.35 -5.08
N GLY A 29 2.93 11.36 -5.14
CA GLY A 29 3.47 10.83 -6.39
C GLY A 29 4.75 11.51 -6.86
N GLU A 30 5.17 12.59 -6.19
CA GLU A 30 6.42 13.29 -6.48
C GLU A 30 7.33 13.32 -5.25
N ASP A 31 6.90 14.01 -4.19
CA ASP A 31 7.66 14.15 -2.95
C ASP A 31 7.50 12.93 -2.03
N PHE A 32 6.32 12.30 -2.08
CA PHE A 32 6.04 11.08 -1.34
C PHE A 32 5.05 10.18 -2.06
N PHE A 33 5.14 8.88 -1.80
CA PHE A 33 4.27 7.87 -2.42
C PHE A 33 3.33 7.29 -1.37
N LEU A 34 2.02 7.25 -1.68
CA LEU A 34 0.97 6.77 -0.79
C LEU A 34 0.15 5.67 -1.46
N ALA A 35 0.05 4.52 -0.79
CA ALA A 35 -0.72 3.37 -1.26
C ALA A 35 -1.51 2.70 -0.12
N PHE A 36 -2.45 1.86 -0.49
CA PHE A 36 -3.14 0.91 0.39
C PHE A 36 -2.77 -0.52 -0.02
N SER A 37 -2.51 -1.38 0.97
CA SER A 37 -2.26 -2.81 0.73
C SER A 37 -2.72 -3.64 1.92
N PRO A 38 -3.95 -4.21 1.87
CA PRO A 38 -4.49 -4.92 3.03
C PRO A 38 -3.66 -6.17 3.35
N GLU A 39 -3.44 -6.43 4.64
CA GLU A 39 -2.86 -7.69 5.07
C GLU A 39 -3.86 -8.84 4.93
N ARG A 40 -3.38 -10.01 4.52
CA ARG A 40 -4.19 -11.20 4.17
C ARG A 40 -3.63 -12.52 4.69
N VAL A 41 -2.50 -12.51 5.39
CA VAL A 41 -1.89 -13.70 5.97
C VAL A 41 -2.79 -14.26 7.09
N ASP A 42 -3.05 -15.56 7.02
CA ASP A 42 -3.67 -16.34 8.10
C ASP A 42 -2.54 -16.95 8.95
N PRO A 43 -2.36 -16.55 10.22
CA PRO A 43 -1.26 -17.03 11.06
C PRO A 43 -1.34 -18.53 11.38
N GLY A 44 -2.51 -19.16 11.18
CA GLY A 44 -2.69 -20.60 11.40
C GLY A 44 -2.28 -21.48 10.21
N ARG A 45 -1.94 -20.88 9.06
CA ARG A 45 -1.59 -21.61 7.84
C ARG A 45 -0.09 -21.61 7.59
N GLU A 46 0.45 -22.80 7.34
CA GLU A 46 1.86 -22.97 6.97
C GLU A 46 2.07 -22.95 5.45
N ASP A 47 1.02 -23.21 4.67
CA ASP A 47 1.07 -23.25 3.21
C ASP A 47 0.94 -21.86 2.56
N TRP A 48 0.35 -20.89 3.27
CA TRP A 48 0.29 -19.47 2.89
C TRP A 48 0.95 -18.60 3.95
N THR A 49 2.17 -18.18 3.66
CA THR A 49 2.99 -17.31 4.50
C THR A 49 3.01 -15.89 3.96
N THR A 50 3.64 -14.98 4.69
CA THR A 50 3.90 -13.61 4.22
C THR A 50 4.58 -13.58 2.85
N TYR A 51 5.52 -14.50 2.59
CA TYR A 51 6.26 -14.50 1.34
C TYR A 51 5.41 -14.85 0.11
N ASN A 52 4.49 -15.82 0.22
CA ASN A 52 3.77 -16.36 -0.95
C ASN A 52 2.32 -15.88 -1.09
N THR A 53 1.75 -15.24 -0.07
CA THR A 53 0.41 -14.65 -0.14
C THR A 53 0.45 -13.43 -1.07
N PRO A 54 -0.35 -13.39 -2.15
CA PRO A 54 -0.30 -12.27 -3.09
C PRO A 54 -0.69 -10.96 -2.41
N LYS A 55 0.12 -9.92 -2.62
CA LYS A 55 -0.12 -8.60 -2.05
C LYS A 55 -0.74 -7.70 -3.11
N VAL A 56 -1.93 -7.17 -2.81
CA VAL A 56 -2.65 -6.24 -3.68
C VAL A 56 -2.22 -4.82 -3.35
N ILE A 57 -1.92 -4.01 -4.37
CA ILE A 57 -1.42 -2.64 -4.21
C ILE A 57 -2.41 -1.66 -4.85
N GLY A 58 -2.85 -0.66 -4.07
CA GLY A 58 -3.67 0.44 -4.57
C GLY A 58 -3.02 1.79 -4.28
N GLY A 59 -2.24 2.31 -5.22
CA GLY A 59 -1.63 3.64 -5.14
C GLY A 59 -2.63 4.78 -5.35
N ILE A 60 -2.39 5.93 -4.73
CA ILE A 60 -3.18 7.16 -4.98
C ILE A 60 -2.98 7.69 -6.41
N THR A 61 -1.77 7.51 -6.95
CA THR A 61 -1.39 7.78 -8.34
C THR A 61 -0.73 6.55 -8.97
N PRO A 62 -0.60 6.47 -10.31
CA PRO A 62 0.14 5.38 -10.96
C PRO A 62 1.58 5.22 -10.44
N ALA A 63 2.29 6.34 -10.21
CA ALA A 63 3.64 6.32 -9.64
C ALA A 63 3.65 5.74 -8.21
N CYS A 64 2.61 6.00 -7.41
CA CYS A 64 2.49 5.36 -6.09
C CYS A 64 2.32 3.84 -6.19
N SER A 65 1.53 3.35 -7.15
CA SER A 65 1.38 1.91 -7.38
C SER A 65 2.69 1.28 -7.84
N GLU A 66 3.41 1.93 -8.75
CA GLU A 66 4.71 1.46 -9.25
C GLU A 66 5.75 1.35 -8.13
N ILE A 67 5.95 2.43 -7.37
CA ILE A 67 6.93 2.45 -6.27
C ILE A 67 6.56 1.48 -5.15
N ALA A 68 5.27 1.40 -4.78
CA ALA A 68 4.83 0.45 -3.77
C ALA A 68 5.01 -1.00 -4.25
N SER A 69 4.68 -1.29 -5.51
CA SER A 69 4.85 -2.63 -6.08
C SER A 69 6.32 -3.04 -6.09
N PHE A 70 7.20 -2.18 -6.60
CA PHE A 70 8.64 -2.40 -6.62
C PHE A 70 9.22 -2.69 -5.23
N TRP A 71 8.71 -1.99 -4.20
CA TRP A 71 9.13 -2.21 -2.82
C TRP A 71 8.70 -3.59 -2.29
N TYR A 72 7.45 -4.00 -2.51
CA TYR A 72 6.97 -5.32 -2.05
C TYR A 72 7.55 -6.48 -2.84
N GLU A 73 7.87 -6.31 -4.13
CA GLU A 73 8.50 -7.35 -4.95
C GLU A 73 9.84 -7.85 -4.38
N GLN A 74 10.48 -7.07 -3.51
CA GLN A 74 11.71 -7.48 -2.82
C GLN A 74 11.48 -8.58 -1.76
N ALA A 75 10.26 -8.70 -1.24
CA ALA A 75 9.94 -9.57 -0.11
C ALA A 75 8.72 -10.47 -0.34
N ILE A 76 7.94 -10.24 -1.38
CA ILE A 76 6.70 -10.94 -1.69
C ILE A 76 6.80 -11.56 -3.09
N LYS A 77 6.44 -12.84 -3.21
CA LYS A 77 6.52 -13.61 -4.45
C LYS A 77 5.61 -13.08 -5.56
N THR A 78 4.42 -12.59 -5.20
CA THR A 78 3.40 -12.13 -6.15
C THR A 78 2.83 -10.81 -5.69
N VAL A 79 3.01 -9.77 -6.50
CA VAL A 79 2.40 -8.45 -6.32
C VAL A 79 1.36 -8.21 -7.40
N VAL A 80 0.20 -7.66 -7.01
CA VAL A 80 -0.92 -7.37 -7.90
C VAL A 80 -1.21 -5.86 -7.85
N PRO A 81 -0.76 -5.09 -8.86
CA PRO A 81 -0.95 -3.64 -8.94
C PRO A 81 -2.34 -3.21 -9.44
#